data_AF-A0A2S2Q620-F1
#
_entry.id   AF-A0A2S2Q620-F1
#
_cell.length_a   1.000
_cell.length_b   1.000
_cell.length_c   1.000
_cell.angle_alpha   90.00
_cell.angle_beta   90.00
_cell.angle_gamma   90.00
#
_symmetry.space_group_name_H-M   'P 1'
#
loop_
_entity.id
_entity.type
_entity.pdbx_description
1 polymer ?
#
loop_
_entity_poly.entity_id
_entity_poly.type
_entity_poly.pdbx_seq_one_letter_code
_entity_poly.pdbx_strand_id
1 'polypeptide(L)'
;MRRAKLNATDILTTLNEESEIDDFSGDDSDFDTTWQPFPKKNAGQSDLSGSDSDEDQDTLTNNEGNNNNNFDVSLNTNNIEVPTQTSTQSTPNIGWSQMPFLGVPLPEFNGPQNCIELGSPISYVEKYLPDLHFEEAALYTNMYAFSTKGKEFRATANEIKVFYGAQALMGIIKYPRFFMYWQRGIALDLISSAITRDRFLAIRTHLHFVDVNNRLPNNKSKFWKVQPLIEFVRNACRNIPRSIGLYSIDEQMVPFTGRCPHRQFVKNKPRPAGLKNFVITTTTGMVLDFELYQGIETPFEDRSLGLGPAVILHLSKTIPKESVLFFDRYFTTVPLMNRLNEIGIYATGTIMQNRLKNVHFSNDKKFERGVWEEFTRADQKLTAIKWKDSKCVTMVSTTTGAEPHQIVKRWSKTENKEINVPCPAVVVSYNKNMGGVDLCNQQIEAYRTWFKSKKWTVKVAIHFIDLAIVNAWMEYKEDATKMQIPKKNIKDLMEFKINIAKEWLSTPINNKRPNEDENSIDANEEPPNKV
;
A
#
# COMPACT_ATOMS: atom_id res chain seq x y z
N MET A 1 -32.90 -13.16 24.66
CA MET A 1 -32.41 -11.77 24.80
C MET A 1 -31.60 -11.63 26.07
N ARG A 2 -30.27 -11.59 25.97
CA ARG A 2 -29.38 -11.13 27.05
C ARG A 2 -28.63 -9.92 26.49
N ARG A 3 -28.86 -8.74 27.05
CA ARG A 3 -28.09 -7.52 26.77
C ARG A 3 -26.65 -7.77 27.21
N ALA A 4 -25.72 -7.79 26.26
CA ALA A 4 -24.29 -7.76 26.59
C ALA A 4 -24.01 -6.40 27.26
N LYS A 5 -23.47 -6.43 28.48
CA LYS A 5 -22.97 -5.22 29.15
C LYS A 5 -21.68 -4.83 28.45
N LEU A 6 -21.71 -3.71 27.72
CA LEU A 6 -20.51 -3.04 27.22
C LEU A 6 -19.65 -2.64 28.42
N ASN A 7 -18.36 -2.97 28.35
CA ASN A 7 -17.40 -2.64 29.41
C ASN A 7 -17.02 -1.15 29.32
N ALA A 8 -16.84 -0.48 30.46
CA ALA A 8 -16.54 0.96 30.48
C ALA A 8 -15.22 1.31 29.77
N THR A 9 -14.29 0.36 29.71
CA THR A 9 -13.04 0.48 28.94
C THR A 9 -13.28 0.50 27.42
N ASP A 10 -14.24 -0.27 26.89
CA ASP A 10 -14.56 -0.26 25.45
C ASP A 10 -15.17 1.09 25.02
N ILE A 11 -15.99 1.67 25.91
CA ILE A 11 -16.60 3.00 25.76
C ILE A 11 -15.53 4.10 25.81
N LEU A 12 -14.56 3.99 26.72
CA LEU A 12 -13.45 4.94 26.83
C LEU A 12 -12.47 4.85 25.65
N THR A 13 -12.21 3.67 25.08
CA THR A 13 -11.42 3.55 23.84
C THR A 13 -12.14 4.08 22.60
N THR A 14 -13.47 3.96 22.53
CA THR A 14 -14.26 4.57 21.43
C THR A 14 -14.36 6.08 21.56
N LEU A 15 -14.40 6.61 22.79
CA LEU A 15 -14.39 8.06 23.04
C LEU A 15 -12.99 8.70 22.88
N ASN A 16 -11.91 7.98 23.20
CA ASN A 16 -10.54 8.47 23.00
C ASN A 16 -10.09 8.50 21.51
N GLU A 17 -10.90 7.98 20.57
CA GLU A 17 -10.73 8.15 19.12
C GLU A 17 -11.37 9.47 18.61
N GLU A 18 -11.17 10.56 19.37
CA GLU A 18 -11.86 11.85 19.28
C GLU A 18 -11.51 12.72 18.03
N SER A 19 -11.29 12.10 16.85
CA SER A 19 -11.04 12.82 15.59
C SER A 19 -11.92 12.35 14.42
N GLU A 20 -13.13 11.85 14.71
CA GLU A 20 -14.07 11.38 13.68
C GLU A 20 -14.81 12.50 12.94
N ILE A 21 -14.74 13.74 13.42
CA ILE A 21 -15.38 14.89 12.78
C ILE A 21 -14.30 15.74 12.11
N ASP A 22 -14.40 15.88 10.79
CA ASP A 22 -13.63 16.88 10.06
C ASP A 22 -14.18 18.27 10.41
N ASP A 23 -13.39 19.02 11.16
CA ASP A 23 -13.66 20.42 11.51
C ASP A 23 -13.01 21.32 10.44
N PHE A 24 -13.86 21.97 9.64
CA PHE A 24 -13.47 22.86 8.54
C PHE A 24 -13.27 24.32 8.98
N SER A 25 -13.16 24.61 10.29
CA SER A 25 -13.03 25.98 10.81
C SER A 25 -11.62 26.58 10.77
N GLY A 26 -10.63 25.84 10.24
CA GLY A 26 -9.23 26.29 10.14
C GLY A 26 -8.79 26.61 8.71
N ASP A 27 -7.57 27.16 8.57
CA ASP A 27 -6.90 27.55 7.31
C ASP A 27 -7.39 26.80 6.07
N ASP A 28 -8.20 27.49 5.25
CA ASP A 28 -8.83 27.05 4.00
C ASP A 28 -7.84 26.67 2.89
N SER A 29 -6.53 26.83 3.12
CA SER A 29 -5.54 26.37 2.16
C SER A 29 -5.61 24.85 2.06
N ASP A 30 -5.98 24.34 0.89
CA ASP A 30 -5.84 22.92 0.59
C ASP A 30 -4.45 22.60 0.00
N PHE A 31 -3.42 23.25 0.54
CA PHE A 31 -2.06 23.11 0.04
C PHE A 31 -1.29 22.04 0.80
N ASP A 32 -0.62 21.17 0.03
CA ASP A 32 0.15 20.07 0.56
C ASP A 32 1.48 20.46 1.18
N THR A 33 1.50 20.58 2.50
CA THR A 33 2.71 20.87 3.28
C THR A 33 3.50 19.61 3.66
N THR A 34 2.98 18.42 3.36
CA THR A 34 3.55 17.14 3.85
C THR A 34 4.39 16.43 2.79
N TRP A 35 4.33 16.88 1.53
CA TRP A 35 5.19 16.36 0.48
C TRP A 35 6.61 16.89 0.66
N GLN A 36 7.57 15.99 0.84
CA GLN A 36 8.98 16.29 0.85
C GLN A 36 9.57 15.77 -0.46
N PRO A 37 9.60 16.57 -1.55
CA PRO A 37 10.19 16.13 -2.79
C PRO A 37 11.65 15.75 -2.52
N PHE A 38 12.12 14.65 -3.13
CA PHE A 38 13.53 14.33 -3.08
C PHE A 38 14.34 15.56 -3.51
N PRO A 39 15.43 15.93 -2.82
CA PRO A 39 16.37 16.88 -3.40
C PRO A 39 16.71 16.37 -4.80
N LYS A 40 16.63 17.23 -5.83
CA LYS A 40 16.87 16.87 -7.24
C LYS A 40 18.10 15.97 -7.32
N LYS A 41 17.90 14.65 -7.48
CA LYS A 41 18.99 13.72 -7.72
C LYS A 41 19.44 13.96 -9.15
N ASN A 42 20.70 14.36 -9.34
CA ASN A 42 21.29 14.41 -10.66
C ASN A 42 21.19 13.02 -11.29
N ALA A 43 20.77 12.95 -12.56
CA ALA A 43 20.74 11.72 -13.34
C ALA A 43 22.09 10.99 -13.20
N GLY A 44 22.10 9.82 -12.55
CA GLY A 44 23.32 9.01 -12.39
C GLY A 44 23.63 8.46 -11.00
N GLN A 45 22.88 8.79 -9.94
CA GLN A 45 23.00 8.07 -8.66
C GLN A 45 22.20 6.77 -8.69
N SER A 46 22.88 5.63 -8.58
CA SER A 46 22.22 4.35 -8.29
C SER A 46 21.60 4.40 -6.88
N ASP A 47 20.33 4.01 -6.76
CA ASP A 47 19.54 3.99 -5.52
C ASP A 47 20.03 2.97 -4.47
N LEU A 48 21.15 2.31 -4.74
CA LEU A 48 21.71 1.26 -3.91
C LEU A 48 22.58 1.79 -2.75
N SER A 49 22.72 3.10 -2.60
CA SER A 49 23.75 3.75 -1.76
C SER A 49 23.23 4.35 -0.44
N GLY A 50 22.35 3.63 0.26
CA GLY A 50 22.02 3.90 1.67
C GLY A 50 23.02 3.23 2.62
N SER A 51 24.10 3.91 2.97
CA SER A 51 24.81 3.68 4.24
C SER A 51 24.28 4.72 5.20
N ASP A 52 23.58 4.29 6.24
CA ASP A 52 24.03 4.39 7.62
C ASP A 52 23.13 3.50 8.49
N SER A 53 23.63 3.19 9.68
CA SER A 53 23.03 2.38 10.73
C SER A 53 21.62 2.85 11.07
N ASP A 54 20.61 2.15 10.57
CA ASP A 54 19.24 2.26 11.07
C ASP A 54 18.89 0.90 11.67
N GLU A 55 19.13 0.75 12.98
CA GLU A 55 18.23 -0.07 13.78
C GLU A 55 16.89 0.67 13.74
N ASP A 56 15.95 0.18 12.94
CA ASP A 56 14.57 0.64 12.99
C ASP A 56 14.00 0.29 14.38
N GLN A 57 14.25 1.15 15.36
CA GLN A 57 13.40 1.21 16.54
C GLN A 57 12.07 1.78 16.07
N ASP A 58 11.10 0.90 15.82
CA ASP A 58 9.68 1.24 15.65
C ASP A 58 9.18 1.96 16.92
N THR A 59 9.44 3.27 17.04
CA THR A 59 8.95 4.06 18.16
C THR A 59 7.46 4.32 17.98
N LEU A 60 6.65 3.55 18.71
CA LEU A 60 5.28 3.93 19.01
C LEU A 60 5.33 5.22 19.86
N THR A 61 4.89 6.34 19.30
CA THR A 61 4.77 7.58 20.08
C THR A 61 3.59 7.44 21.05
N ASN A 62 3.88 7.02 22.29
CA ASN A 62 2.97 7.21 23.42
C ASN A 62 3.09 8.67 23.87
N ASN A 63 2.06 9.46 23.59
CA ASN A 63 1.84 10.72 24.31
C ASN A 63 1.04 10.40 25.55
N GLU A 64 1.61 10.61 26.75
CA GLU A 64 0.97 11.37 27.82
C GLU A 64 1.88 11.53 29.05
N GLY A 65 1.86 12.75 29.61
CA GLY A 65 1.75 12.96 31.04
C GLY A 65 2.98 12.68 31.91
N ASN A 66 3.77 13.72 32.12
CA ASN A 66 4.70 13.86 33.23
C ASN A 66 4.00 13.52 34.57
N ASN A 67 4.43 12.44 35.25
CA ASN A 67 4.31 12.27 36.70
C ASN A 67 5.33 11.24 37.18
N ASN A 68 6.31 11.73 37.93
CA ASN A 68 7.26 10.94 38.70
C ASN A 68 6.52 9.99 39.65
N ASN A 69 6.86 8.70 39.61
CA ASN A 69 6.96 7.85 40.81
C ASN A 69 7.81 6.63 40.48
N ASN A 70 8.98 6.56 41.13
CA ASN A 70 9.86 5.39 41.16
C ASN A 70 9.12 4.17 41.68
N PHE A 71 9.10 3.09 40.90
CA PHE A 71 8.95 1.74 41.43
C PHE A 71 9.87 0.79 40.64
N ASP A 72 10.97 0.40 41.29
CA ASP A 72 11.82 -0.72 40.91
C ASP A 72 10.99 -2.01 40.98
N VAL A 73 10.94 -2.77 39.89
CA VAL A 73 10.48 -4.17 39.90
C VAL A 73 11.53 -5.03 39.21
N SER A 74 12.40 -5.58 40.04
CA SER A 74 13.27 -6.72 39.76
C SER A 74 12.45 -7.94 39.33
N LEU A 75 12.68 -8.42 38.12
CA LEU A 75 12.10 -9.67 37.61
C LEU A 75 12.84 -10.88 38.19
N ASN A 76 12.20 -11.55 39.15
CA ASN A 76 12.59 -12.87 39.63
C ASN A 76 12.34 -13.94 38.55
N THR A 77 13.40 -14.62 38.15
CA THR A 77 13.38 -15.86 37.35
C THR A 77 12.90 -17.02 38.22
N ASN A 78 11.69 -17.53 37.98
CA ASN A 78 11.28 -18.85 38.45
C ASN A 78 11.21 -19.82 37.27
N ASN A 79 12.06 -20.84 37.36
CA ASN A 79 12.16 -21.98 36.45
C ASN A 79 10.83 -22.75 36.41
N ILE A 80 10.27 -22.91 35.21
CA ILE A 80 9.33 -23.97 34.89
C ILE A 80 9.98 -24.80 33.80
N GLU A 81 10.54 -25.95 34.17
CA GLU A 81 11.06 -26.94 33.25
C GLU A 81 9.89 -27.60 32.50
N VAL A 82 9.79 -27.33 31.20
CA VAL A 82 8.98 -28.09 30.25
C VAL A 82 9.95 -28.90 29.37
N PRO A 83 9.83 -30.24 29.30
CA PRO A 83 10.80 -31.06 28.58
C PRO A 83 10.64 -30.82 27.08
N THR A 84 11.59 -30.07 26.51
CA THR A 84 11.66 -29.85 25.07
C THR A 84 12.55 -30.94 24.49
N GLN A 85 11.97 -31.90 23.77
CA GLN A 85 12.74 -32.72 22.83
C GLN A 85 13.19 -31.82 21.68
N THR A 86 14.29 -31.10 21.87
CA THR A 86 15.02 -30.44 20.79
C THR A 86 15.67 -31.50 19.93
N SER A 87 15.02 -31.84 18.81
CA SER A 87 15.77 -32.35 17.67
C SER A 87 16.57 -31.18 17.11
N THR A 88 17.82 -31.07 17.55
CA THR A 88 18.82 -30.20 16.92
C THR A 88 19.05 -30.71 15.51
N GLN A 89 18.31 -30.18 14.53
CA GLN A 89 18.72 -30.27 13.14
C GLN A 89 20.00 -29.44 13.00
N SER A 90 21.14 -30.12 13.03
CA SER A 90 22.42 -29.54 12.65
C SER A 90 22.31 -29.03 11.22
N THR A 91 22.29 -27.71 11.03
CA THR A 91 22.49 -27.15 9.70
C THR A 91 23.92 -27.51 9.29
N PRO A 92 24.13 -28.21 8.15
CA PRO A 92 25.49 -28.47 7.69
C PRO A 92 26.19 -27.13 7.51
N ASN A 93 27.44 -27.04 7.95
CA ASN A 93 28.25 -25.83 7.81
C ASN A 93 28.66 -25.70 6.33
N ILE A 94 27.72 -25.25 5.48
CA ILE A 94 27.95 -25.11 4.04
C ILE A 94 28.90 -23.94 3.83
N GLY A 95 30.10 -24.23 3.32
CA GLY A 95 31.13 -23.23 3.05
C GLY A 95 30.79 -22.29 1.89
N TRP A 96 31.52 -21.18 1.82
CA TRP A 96 31.50 -20.23 0.70
C TRP A 96 32.85 -20.22 0.01
N SER A 97 32.86 -20.15 -1.32
CA SER A 97 34.07 -20.04 -2.13
C SER A 97 33.97 -18.87 -3.08
N GLN A 98 35.08 -18.16 -3.30
CA GLN A 98 35.14 -17.08 -4.27
C GLN A 98 35.21 -17.68 -5.68
N MET A 99 34.05 -17.81 -6.31
CA MET A 99 33.91 -18.40 -7.64
C MET A 99 32.61 -17.93 -8.31
N PRO A 100 32.53 -17.94 -9.66
CA PRO A 100 31.33 -17.58 -10.38
C PRO A 100 30.12 -18.45 -10.00
N PHE A 101 28.94 -17.84 -9.92
CA PHE A 101 27.70 -18.55 -9.66
C PHE A 101 27.11 -19.11 -10.95
N LEU A 102 26.78 -20.40 -10.95
CA LEU A 102 26.02 -21.05 -12.01
C LEU A 102 24.53 -20.74 -11.80
N GLY A 103 24.14 -19.53 -12.19
CA GLY A 103 22.78 -19.02 -12.02
C GLY A 103 21.71 -19.84 -12.72
N VAL A 104 20.46 -19.58 -12.35
CA VAL A 104 19.26 -20.09 -13.03
C VAL A 104 18.75 -19.00 -13.98
N PRO A 105 18.43 -19.33 -15.25
CA PRO A 105 17.84 -18.36 -16.17
C PRO A 105 16.62 -17.68 -15.56
N LEU A 106 16.51 -16.37 -15.73
CA LEU A 106 15.30 -15.65 -15.34
C LEU A 106 14.13 -16.16 -16.19
N PRO A 107 12.92 -16.30 -15.61
CA PRO A 107 11.76 -16.70 -16.37
C PRO A 107 11.53 -15.71 -17.51
N GLU A 108 11.45 -16.25 -18.73
CA GLU A 108 11.01 -15.47 -19.87
C GLU A 108 9.54 -15.13 -19.70
N PHE A 109 9.17 -13.90 -20.06
CA PHE A 109 7.78 -13.52 -20.09
C PHE A 109 7.09 -14.28 -21.22
N ASN A 110 6.51 -15.43 -20.87
CA ASN A 110 5.60 -16.15 -21.74
C ASN A 110 4.29 -15.35 -21.75
N GLY A 111 4.11 -14.53 -22.78
CA GLY A 111 2.90 -13.74 -22.96
C GLY A 111 1.65 -14.65 -22.90
N PRO A 112 0.57 -14.23 -22.22
CA PRO A 112 -0.63 -15.05 -22.12
C PRO A 112 -1.33 -15.23 -23.48
N GLN A 113 -1.93 -16.43 -23.63
CA GLN A 113 -2.42 -17.07 -24.86
C GLN A 113 -3.90 -16.82 -25.23
N ASN A 114 -4.58 -15.82 -24.66
CA ASN A 114 -6.02 -15.66 -24.86
C ASN A 114 -6.42 -14.39 -25.62
N CYS A 115 -7.41 -14.54 -26.50
CA CYS A 115 -8.18 -13.45 -27.06
C CYS A 115 -9.00 -12.83 -25.92
N ILE A 116 -8.73 -11.58 -25.59
CA ILE A 116 -9.45 -10.80 -24.58
C ILE A 116 -10.20 -9.69 -25.33
N GLU A 117 -11.45 -9.44 -24.96
CA GLU A 117 -12.19 -8.27 -25.43
C GLU A 117 -11.79 -7.05 -24.58
N LEU A 118 -11.47 -5.93 -25.21
CA LEU A 118 -11.11 -4.72 -24.48
C LEU A 118 -12.35 -4.13 -23.81
N GLY A 119 -12.43 -4.24 -22.49
CA GLY A 119 -13.47 -3.60 -21.70
C GLY A 119 -13.41 -2.07 -21.75
N SER A 120 -14.51 -1.43 -21.39
CA SER A 120 -14.53 0.01 -21.09
C SER A 120 -13.71 0.29 -19.82
N PRO A 121 -13.22 1.53 -19.61
CA PRO A 121 -12.49 1.85 -18.37
C PRO A 121 -13.24 1.44 -17.09
N ILE A 122 -14.56 1.67 -17.04
CA ILE A 122 -15.37 1.34 -15.86
C ILE A 122 -15.38 -0.16 -15.56
N SER A 123 -15.42 -1.03 -16.58
CA SER A 123 -15.49 -2.48 -16.36
C SER A 123 -14.23 -3.02 -15.70
N TYR A 124 -13.09 -2.33 -15.85
CA TYR A 124 -11.88 -2.67 -15.10
C TYR A 124 -11.96 -2.20 -13.64
N VAL A 125 -12.53 -1.02 -13.37
CA VAL A 125 -12.69 -0.50 -12.00
C VAL A 125 -13.74 -1.27 -11.20
N GLU A 126 -14.81 -1.74 -11.84
CA GLU A 126 -15.86 -2.55 -11.22
C GLU A 126 -15.35 -3.86 -10.61
N LYS A 127 -14.22 -4.39 -11.10
CA LYS A 127 -13.53 -5.53 -10.47
C LYS A 127 -13.09 -5.22 -9.04
N TYR A 128 -12.70 -3.97 -8.78
CA TYR A 128 -12.18 -3.50 -7.49
C TYR A 128 -13.25 -2.84 -6.63
N LEU A 129 -14.17 -2.13 -7.27
CA LEU A 129 -15.24 -1.36 -6.62
C LEU A 129 -16.57 -1.74 -7.27
N PRO A 130 -17.11 -2.94 -6.98
CA PRO A 130 -18.40 -3.38 -7.51
C PRO A 130 -19.55 -2.55 -6.94
N ASP A 131 -20.74 -2.63 -7.53
CA ASP A 131 -21.94 -1.91 -7.06
C ASP A 131 -22.24 -2.15 -5.57
N LEU A 132 -22.02 -3.39 -5.10
CA LEU A 132 -22.15 -3.76 -3.69
C LEU A 132 -21.32 -2.87 -2.76
N HIS A 133 -20.10 -2.47 -3.16
CA HIS A 133 -19.27 -1.56 -2.35
C HIS A 133 -19.96 -0.21 -2.15
N PHE A 134 -20.58 0.35 -3.20
CA PHE A 134 -21.27 1.63 -3.11
C PHE A 134 -22.56 1.54 -2.28
N GLU A 135 -23.27 0.41 -2.37
CA GLU A 135 -24.44 0.11 -1.55
C GLU A 135 -24.10 0.01 -0.06
N GLU A 136 -23.06 -0.76 0.28
CA GLU A 136 -22.58 -0.90 1.65
C GLU A 136 -22.05 0.43 2.20
N ALA A 137 -21.26 1.17 1.42
CA ALA A 137 -20.78 2.49 1.81
C ALA A 137 -21.94 3.45 2.10
N ALA A 138 -23.00 3.45 1.28
CA ALA A 138 -24.18 4.27 1.51
C ALA A 138 -24.93 3.85 2.78
N LEU A 139 -25.15 2.54 2.98
CA LEU A 139 -25.80 1.98 4.16
C LEU A 139 -25.07 2.39 5.45
N TYR A 140 -23.77 2.14 5.54
CA TYR A 140 -23.01 2.41 6.76
C TYR A 140 -22.79 3.91 7.01
N THR A 141 -22.69 4.71 5.94
CA THR A 141 -22.71 6.17 6.05
C THR A 141 -24.03 6.67 6.65
N ASN A 142 -25.17 6.12 6.23
CA ASN A 142 -26.48 6.45 6.80
C ASN A 142 -26.61 6.02 8.26
N MET A 143 -26.18 4.79 8.59
CA MET A 143 -26.24 4.27 9.96
C MET A 143 -25.43 5.15 10.92
N TYR A 144 -24.21 5.53 10.53
CA TYR A 144 -23.37 6.42 11.35
C TYR A 144 -23.97 7.81 11.54
N ALA A 145 -24.47 8.41 10.46
CA ALA A 145 -25.06 9.74 10.54
C ALA A 145 -26.33 9.73 11.39
N PHE A 146 -27.13 8.67 11.30
CA PHE A 146 -28.31 8.50 12.15
C PHE A 146 -27.92 8.33 13.63
N SER A 147 -26.92 7.50 13.94
CA SER A 147 -26.49 7.27 15.33
C SER A 147 -25.88 8.52 15.99
N THR A 148 -25.25 9.40 15.21
CA THR A 148 -24.57 10.60 15.73
C THR A 148 -25.44 11.86 15.71
N LYS A 149 -26.36 12.01 14.76
CA LYS A 149 -27.17 13.22 14.58
C LYS A 149 -28.66 13.03 14.84
N GLY A 150 -29.13 11.78 14.99
CA GLY A 150 -30.54 11.45 15.19
C GLY A 150 -31.43 11.78 13.98
N LYS A 151 -30.85 12.00 12.81
CA LYS A 151 -31.56 12.33 11.56
C LYS A 151 -31.09 11.45 10.42
N GLU A 152 -32.02 11.07 9.55
CA GLU A 152 -31.69 10.30 8.35
C GLU A 152 -30.81 11.12 7.40
N PHE A 153 -29.65 10.58 7.05
CA PHE A 153 -28.72 11.22 6.12
C PHE A 153 -29.06 10.96 4.64
N ARG A 154 -29.80 9.88 4.38
CA ARG A 154 -30.36 9.47 3.07
C ARG A 154 -29.33 9.45 1.93
N ALA A 155 -28.08 9.09 2.22
CA ALA A 155 -27.08 8.78 1.20
C ALA A 155 -27.53 7.57 0.38
N THR A 156 -27.37 7.66 -0.94
CA THR A 156 -27.59 6.55 -1.87
C THR A 156 -26.27 6.05 -2.45
N ALA A 157 -26.23 4.82 -2.97
CA ALA A 157 -25.06 4.30 -3.68
C ALA A 157 -24.62 5.24 -4.82
N ASN A 158 -25.58 5.82 -5.53
CA ASN A 158 -25.34 6.79 -6.59
C ASN A 158 -24.68 8.08 -6.08
N GLU A 159 -25.09 8.59 -4.91
CA GLU A 159 -24.40 9.74 -4.30
C GLU A 159 -22.97 9.41 -3.87
N ILE A 160 -22.70 8.18 -3.40
CA ILE A 160 -21.33 7.73 -3.09
C ILE A 160 -20.49 7.65 -4.38
N LYS A 161 -21.05 7.12 -5.47
CA LYS A 161 -20.41 7.11 -6.80
C LYS A 161 -20.06 8.53 -7.24
N VAL A 162 -21.02 9.46 -7.22
CA VAL A 162 -20.80 10.86 -7.59
C VAL A 162 -19.74 11.52 -6.71
N PHE A 163 -19.73 11.24 -5.40
CA PHE A 163 -18.67 11.70 -4.49
C PHE A 163 -17.29 11.17 -4.90
N TYR A 164 -17.16 9.88 -5.27
CA TYR A 164 -15.88 9.33 -5.76
C TYR A 164 -15.48 9.92 -7.10
N GLY A 165 -16.43 10.15 -8.01
CA GLY A 165 -16.20 10.81 -9.30
C GLY A 165 -15.67 12.23 -9.13
N ALA A 166 -16.25 13.00 -8.21
CA ALA A 166 -15.76 14.33 -7.85
C ALA A 166 -14.34 14.25 -7.26
N GLN A 167 -14.08 13.34 -6.31
CA GLN A 167 -12.74 13.14 -5.74
C GLN A 167 -11.70 12.80 -6.82
N ALA A 168 -12.03 11.89 -7.75
CA ALA A 168 -11.14 11.50 -8.83
C ALA A 168 -10.81 12.68 -9.75
N LEU A 169 -11.80 13.51 -10.09
CA LEU A 169 -11.61 14.69 -10.94
C LEU A 169 -10.81 15.80 -10.24
N MET A 170 -11.03 16.02 -8.94
CA MET A 170 -10.24 16.95 -8.11
C MET A 170 -8.76 16.54 -8.00
N GLY A 171 -8.45 15.25 -8.13
CA GLY A 171 -7.07 14.76 -8.20
C GLY A 171 -6.34 15.14 -9.49
N ILE A 172 -7.10 15.40 -10.56
CA ILE A 172 -6.59 15.77 -11.89
C ILE A 172 -6.56 17.29 -12.05
N ILE A 173 -7.70 17.95 -11.83
CA ILE A 173 -7.85 19.40 -11.95
C ILE A 173 -7.77 19.98 -10.54
N LYS A 174 -6.56 20.37 -10.12
CA LYS A 174 -6.31 20.83 -8.74
C LYS A 174 -6.56 22.33 -8.61
N TYR A 175 -7.58 22.69 -7.84
CA TYR A 175 -7.78 24.07 -7.40
C TYR A 175 -7.01 24.37 -6.10
N PRO A 176 -6.49 25.60 -5.92
CA PRO A 176 -5.76 25.97 -4.69
C PRO A 176 -6.58 25.85 -3.41
N ARG A 177 -7.92 25.93 -3.50
CA ARG A 177 -8.85 25.82 -2.38
C ARG A 177 -10.05 24.99 -2.78
N PHE A 178 -10.53 24.13 -1.89
CA PHE A 178 -11.65 23.22 -2.14
C PHE A 178 -12.94 23.92 -2.59
N PHE A 179 -13.33 25.04 -1.99
CA PHE A 179 -14.61 25.67 -2.34
C PHE A 179 -14.65 26.23 -3.78
N MET A 180 -13.48 26.43 -4.41
CA MET A 180 -13.40 26.97 -5.78
C MET A 180 -14.08 26.07 -6.80
N TYR A 181 -14.20 24.76 -6.55
CA TYR A 181 -14.91 23.84 -7.46
C TYR A 181 -16.39 24.21 -7.63
N TRP A 182 -16.97 24.95 -6.69
CA TRP A 182 -18.36 25.44 -6.72
C TRP A 182 -18.46 26.98 -6.80
N GLN A 183 -17.34 27.69 -6.94
CA GLN A 183 -17.34 29.15 -6.94
C GLN A 183 -17.82 29.70 -8.29
N ARG A 184 -18.84 30.56 -8.27
CA ARG A 184 -19.39 31.19 -9.49
C ARG A 184 -18.29 31.84 -10.34
N GLY A 185 -18.30 31.55 -11.64
CA GLY A 185 -17.36 32.09 -12.63
C GLY A 185 -16.10 31.26 -12.84
N ILE A 186 -15.75 30.38 -11.89
CA ILE A 186 -14.59 29.47 -11.98
C ILE A 186 -14.95 28.03 -11.57
N ALA A 187 -16.23 27.75 -11.33
CA ALA A 187 -16.70 26.44 -10.91
C ALA A 187 -16.34 25.39 -11.96
N LEU A 188 -16.04 24.18 -11.50
CA LEU A 188 -15.86 23.06 -12.41
C LEU A 188 -17.21 22.41 -12.61
N ASP A 189 -17.88 22.75 -13.72
CA ASP A 189 -19.28 22.37 -13.96
C ASP A 189 -19.56 20.88 -13.75
N LEU A 190 -18.65 20.01 -14.21
CA LEU A 190 -18.73 18.55 -14.01
C LEU A 190 -18.92 18.14 -12.55
N ILE A 191 -18.33 18.89 -11.59
CA ILE A 191 -18.49 18.65 -10.15
C ILE A 191 -19.68 19.43 -9.62
N SER A 192 -19.75 20.73 -9.92
CA SER A 192 -20.73 21.62 -9.28
C SER A 192 -22.17 21.35 -9.68
N SER A 193 -22.40 20.78 -10.87
CA SER A 193 -23.74 20.35 -11.28
C SER A 193 -24.12 18.97 -10.74
N ALA A 194 -23.14 18.12 -10.41
CA ALA A 194 -23.38 16.74 -9.99
C ALA A 194 -23.65 16.62 -8.48
N ILE A 195 -22.95 17.40 -7.65
CA ILE A 195 -23.12 17.40 -6.20
C ILE A 195 -22.89 18.79 -5.64
N THR A 196 -23.67 19.21 -4.64
CA THR A 196 -23.44 20.51 -3.97
C THR A 196 -22.22 20.43 -3.05
N ARG A 197 -21.54 21.56 -2.84
CA ARG A 197 -20.40 21.65 -1.90
C ARG A 197 -20.74 21.09 -0.52
N ASP A 198 -21.88 21.51 0.04
CA ASP A 198 -22.27 21.14 1.39
C ASP A 198 -22.63 19.65 1.47
N ARG A 199 -23.25 19.08 0.43
CA ARG A 199 -23.52 17.64 0.37
C ARG A 199 -22.24 16.83 0.23
N PHE A 200 -21.29 17.27 -0.59
CA PHE A 200 -19.97 16.64 -0.70
C PHE A 200 -19.26 16.59 0.66
N LEU A 201 -19.22 17.73 1.36
CA LEU A 201 -18.61 17.81 2.70
C LEU A 201 -19.33 16.90 3.68
N ALA A 202 -20.67 16.91 3.66
CA ALA A 202 -21.46 16.09 4.55
C ALA A 202 -21.22 14.59 4.29
N ILE A 203 -21.14 14.14 3.03
CA ILE A 203 -20.81 12.74 2.69
C ILE A 203 -19.40 12.43 3.19
N ARG A 204 -18.40 13.27 2.91
CA ARG A 204 -17.02 13.07 3.36
C ARG A 204 -16.93 12.86 4.88
N THR A 205 -17.60 13.71 5.66
CA THR A 205 -17.60 13.64 7.13
C THR A 205 -18.22 12.33 7.63
N HIS A 206 -19.37 11.94 7.06
CA HIS A 206 -20.11 10.78 7.52
C HIS A 206 -19.72 9.46 6.84
N LEU A 207 -18.77 9.47 5.88
CA LEU A 207 -18.39 8.27 5.13
C LEU A 207 -17.88 7.16 6.05
N HIS A 208 -18.56 6.01 6.01
CA HIS A 208 -18.22 4.80 6.77
C HIS A 208 -18.46 3.55 5.94
N PHE A 209 -17.78 2.46 6.31
CA PHE A 209 -17.80 1.18 5.59
C PHE A 209 -18.22 0.00 6.47
N VAL A 210 -18.58 0.26 7.73
CA VAL A 210 -19.01 -0.74 8.71
C VAL A 210 -20.02 -0.13 9.66
N ASP A 211 -20.81 -0.99 10.33
CA ASP A 211 -21.60 -0.57 11.48
C ASP A 211 -20.67 -0.38 12.69
N VAL A 212 -20.39 0.89 13.02
CA VAL A 212 -19.51 1.25 14.15
C VAL A 212 -20.06 0.83 15.51
N ASN A 213 -21.38 0.64 15.63
CA ASN A 213 -22.02 0.23 16.88
C ASN A 213 -22.01 -1.29 17.07
N ASN A 214 -21.67 -2.05 16.02
CA ASN A 214 -21.68 -3.50 16.02
C ASN A 214 -20.34 -4.07 15.54
N ARG A 215 -19.25 -3.61 16.18
CA ARG A 215 -17.93 -4.20 15.95
C ARG A 215 -17.95 -5.65 16.42
N LEU A 216 -17.69 -6.58 15.50
CA LEU A 216 -17.57 -8.00 15.82
C LEU A 216 -16.50 -8.20 16.93
N PRO A 217 -16.82 -8.86 18.06
CA PRO A 217 -15.89 -9.03 19.18
C PRO A 217 -14.57 -9.71 18.82
N ASN A 218 -14.59 -10.56 17.78
CA ASN A 218 -13.42 -11.31 17.32
C ASN A 218 -12.60 -10.56 16.26
N ASN A 219 -13.00 -9.34 15.85
CA ASN A 219 -12.27 -8.58 14.86
C ASN A 219 -11.04 -7.90 15.47
N LYS A 220 -9.90 -8.58 15.33
CA LYS A 220 -8.58 -8.11 15.77
C LYS A 220 -7.96 -7.07 14.82
N SER A 221 -8.57 -6.79 13.67
CA SER A 221 -8.05 -5.78 12.75
C SER A 221 -8.13 -4.40 13.41
N LYS A 222 -6.99 -3.72 13.47
CA LYS A 222 -6.85 -2.31 13.83
C LYS A 222 -7.39 -1.38 12.74
N PHE A 223 -7.55 -1.90 11.53
CA PHE A 223 -8.14 -1.18 10.39
C PHE A 223 -9.59 -1.58 10.10
N TRP A 224 -10.27 -2.21 11.07
CA TRP A 224 -11.63 -2.73 10.93
C TRP A 224 -12.64 -1.73 10.33
N LYS A 225 -12.52 -0.43 10.63
CA LYS A 225 -13.42 0.64 10.13
C LYS A 225 -13.43 0.79 8.59
N VAL A 226 -12.37 0.36 7.93
CA VAL A 226 -12.17 0.46 6.47
C VAL A 226 -11.85 -0.91 5.85
N GLN A 227 -11.85 -1.97 6.66
CA GLN A 227 -11.49 -3.32 6.22
C GLN A 227 -12.32 -3.80 5.03
N PRO A 228 -13.65 -3.57 4.94
CA PRO A 228 -14.43 -4.03 3.79
C PRO A 228 -13.94 -3.45 2.47
N LEU A 229 -13.70 -2.14 2.40
CA LEU A 229 -13.13 -1.48 1.20
C LEU A 229 -11.74 -2.03 0.87
N ILE A 230 -10.87 -2.18 1.88
CA ILE A 230 -9.53 -2.75 1.69
C ILE A 230 -9.63 -4.16 1.11
N GLU A 231 -10.57 -4.97 1.59
CA GLU A 231 -10.77 -6.35 1.19
C GLU A 231 -11.33 -6.46 -0.23
N PHE A 232 -12.27 -5.58 -0.64
CA PHE A 232 -12.70 -5.47 -2.04
C PHE A 232 -11.52 -5.24 -2.98
N VAL A 233 -10.68 -4.24 -2.67
CA VAL A 233 -9.53 -3.88 -3.51
C VAL A 233 -8.47 -4.99 -3.49
N ARG A 234 -8.18 -5.57 -2.31
CA ARG A 234 -7.20 -6.66 -2.18
C ARG A 234 -7.65 -7.91 -2.90
N ASN A 235 -8.92 -8.30 -2.81
CA ASN A 235 -9.44 -9.48 -3.49
C ASN A 235 -9.41 -9.33 -5.01
N ALA A 236 -9.72 -8.13 -5.52
CA ALA A 236 -9.55 -7.82 -6.92
C ALA A 236 -8.08 -7.97 -7.37
N CYS A 237 -7.13 -7.41 -6.60
CA CYS A 237 -5.69 -7.62 -6.85
C CYS A 237 -5.34 -9.12 -6.84
N ARG A 238 -5.89 -9.88 -5.88
CA ARG A 238 -5.60 -11.31 -5.72
C ARG A 238 -6.15 -12.17 -6.85
N ASN A 239 -7.22 -11.72 -7.51
CA ASN A 239 -7.85 -12.39 -8.64
C ASN A 239 -7.12 -12.13 -9.97
N ILE A 240 -6.14 -11.22 -10.01
CA ILE A 240 -5.30 -11.01 -11.19
C ILE A 240 -4.53 -12.32 -11.48
N PRO A 241 -4.60 -12.85 -12.71
CA PRO A 241 -3.87 -14.05 -13.10
C PRO A 241 -2.37 -13.87 -12.91
N ARG A 242 -1.72 -14.87 -12.31
CA ARG A 242 -0.26 -14.87 -12.07
C ARG A 242 0.41 -15.92 -12.94
N SER A 243 1.44 -15.50 -13.67
CA SER A 243 2.31 -16.39 -14.43
C SER A 243 3.66 -16.56 -13.74
N ILE A 244 4.46 -17.52 -14.19
CA ILE A 244 5.87 -17.57 -13.77
C ILE A 244 6.52 -16.26 -14.25
N GLY A 245 7.15 -15.52 -13.34
CA GLY A 245 7.59 -14.17 -13.67
C GLY A 245 8.48 -13.51 -12.63
N LEU A 246 8.61 -12.20 -12.78
CA LEU A 246 9.47 -11.33 -11.96
C LEU A 246 8.57 -10.40 -11.15
N TYR A 247 8.77 -10.36 -9.83
CA TYR A 247 7.91 -9.61 -8.91
C TYR A 247 8.74 -8.86 -7.88
N SER A 248 8.27 -7.70 -7.43
CA SER A 248 8.92 -6.92 -6.38
C SER A 248 8.05 -6.77 -5.15
N ILE A 249 8.67 -6.82 -3.98
CA ILE A 249 8.01 -6.60 -2.68
C ILE A 249 8.74 -5.46 -1.97
N ASP A 250 7.98 -4.46 -1.54
CA ASP A 250 8.49 -3.31 -0.80
C ASP A 250 7.40 -2.66 0.06
N GLU A 251 7.77 -1.65 0.86
CA GLU A 251 6.80 -0.81 1.58
C GLU A 251 6.31 0.42 0.80
N GLN A 252 5.01 0.65 0.91
CA GLN A 252 4.27 1.85 0.51
C GLN A 252 3.77 2.61 1.75
N MET A 253 3.75 3.94 1.66
CA MET A 253 3.17 4.80 2.69
C MET A 253 1.82 5.37 2.24
N VAL A 254 0.78 5.17 3.06
CA VAL A 254 -0.49 5.88 2.96
C VAL A 254 -0.38 7.17 3.77
N PRO A 255 -0.25 8.37 3.14
CA PRO A 255 0.14 9.55 3.89
C PRO A 255 -0.94 10.02 4.84
N PHE A 256 -0.56 10.22 6.10
CA PHE A 256 -1.44 10.72 7.13
C PHE A 256 -0.66 11.30 8.31
N THR A 257 -0.92 12.55 8.64
CA THR A 257 -0.26 13.27 9.75
C THR A 257 -1.15 13.46 10.97
N GLY A 258 -2.46 13.17 10.86
CA GLY A 258 -3.40 13.26 11.98
C GLY A 258 -3.19 12.16 13.02
N ARG A 259 -4.11 12.11 14.00
CA ARG A 259 -4.08 11.10 15.06
C ARG A 259 -4.56 9.74 14.51
N CYS A 260 -3.66 8.76 14.52
CA CYS A 260 -3.97 7.37 14.25
C CYS A 260 -2.99 6.53 15.08
N PRO A 261 -3.46 5.61 15.95
CA PRO A 261 -2.58 4.79 16.79
C PRO A 261 -1.59 3.93 16.01
N HIS A 262 -1.87 3.67 14.73
CA HIS A 262 -1.10 2.80 13.85
C HIS A 262 -0.24 3.56 12.86
N ARG A 263 -0.12 4.89 13.02
CA ARG A 263 0.75 5.72 12.21
C ARG A 263 2.20 5.31 12.42
N GLN A 264 2.93 5.20 11.32
CA GLN A 264 4.35 4.88 11.24
C GLN A 264 5.11 6.09 10.69
N PHE A 265 6.39 6.18 11.07
CA PHE A 265 7.32 7.12 10.49
C PHE A 265 8.43 6.35 9.78
N VAL A 266 8.52 6.49 8.45
CA VAL A 266 9.56 5.85 7.64
C VAL A 266 10.46 6.95 7.08
N LYS A 267 11.67 7.03 7.65
CA LYS A 267 12.69 7.99 7.22
C LYS A 267 13.02 7.78 5.74
N ASN A 268 13.38 8.85 5.04
CA ASN A 268 13.78 8.84 3.62
C ASN A 268 12.68 8.53 2.58
N LYS A 269 11.44 8.22 2.99
CA LYS A 269 10.30 8.22 2.04
C LYS A 269 9.82 9.67 1.84
N PRO A 270 9.37 10.04 0.63
CA PRO A 270 8.85 11.39 0.36
C PRO A 270 7.65 11.80 1.22
N ARG A 271 6.91 10.78 1.69
CA ARG A 271 5.81 10.88 2.66
C ARG A 271 6.20 10.05 3.88
N PRO A 272 6.99 10.60 4.81
CA PRO A 272 7.55 9.78 5.88
C PRO A 272 6.52 9.40 6.95
N ALA A 273 5.47 10.21 7.15
CA ALA A 273 4.42 9.95 8.14
C ALA A 273 3.14 9.44 7.50
N GLY A 274 2.64 8.29 7.96
CA GLY A 274 1.43 7.68 7.43
C GLY A 274 1.19 6.26 7.94
N LEU A 275 0.37 5.50 7.24
CA LEU A 275 0.19 4.07 7.50
C LEU A 275 1.11 3.28 6.57
N LYS A 276 1.87 2.33 7.11
CA LYS A 276 2.77 1.47 6.34
C LYS A 276 1.96 0.32 5.71
N ASN A 277 2.12 0.12 4.41
CA ASN A 277 1.51 -0.94 3.62
C ASN A 277 2.63 -1.76 2.96
N PHE A 278 2.67 -3.07 3.15
CA PHE A 278 3.59 -3.94 2.39
C PHE A 278 2.91 -4.38 1.10
N VAL A 279 3.57 -4.27 -0.04
CA VAL A 279 2.95 -4.45 -1.35
C VAL A 279 3.79 -5.38 -2.20
N ILE A 280 3.15 -6.33 -2.89
CA ILE A 280 3.76 -7.10 -3.97
C ILE A 280 3.24 -6.62 -5.32
N THR A 281 4.16 -6.41 -6.26
CA THR A 281 3.86 -5.88 -7.59
C THR A 281 4.56 -6.66 -8.70
N THR A 282 4.02 -6.56 -9.92
CA THR A 282 4.79 -6.84 -11.14
C THR A 282 5.88 -5.79 -11.35
N THR A 283 6.83 -6.06 -12.24
CA THR A 283 7.88 -5.09 -12.64
C THR A 283 7.33 -3.81 -13.27
N THR A 284 6.09 -3.83 -13.76
CA THR A 284 5.40 -2.66 -14.33
C THR A 284 4.67 -1.82 -13.28
N GLY A 285 4.58 -2.31 -12.04
CA GLY A 285 3.93 -1.64 -10.91
C GLY A 285 2.48 -2.02 -10.67
N MET A 286 1.96 -3.07 -11.33
CA MET A 286 0.63 -3.60 -11.05
C MET A 286 0.65 -4.35 -9.71
N VAL A 287 -0.25 -3.99 -8.80
CA VAL A 287 -0.36 -4.56 -7.45
C VAL A 287 -1.10 -5.89 -7.51
N LEU A 288 -0.52 -6.92 -6.88
CA LEU A 288 -1.06 -8.29 -6.88
C LEU A 288 -1.58 -8.74 -5.51
N ASP A 289 -1.04 -8.17 -4.45
CA ASP A 289 -1.48 -8.32 -3.07
C ASP A 289 -0.84 -7.21 -2.22
N PHE A 290 -1.37 -6.99 -1.02
CA PHE A 290 -0.77 -6.07 -0.06
C PHE A 290 -1.26 -6.36 1.36
N GLU A 291 -0.52 -5.90 2.36
CA GLU A 291 -0.90 -6.01 3.77
C GLU A 291 -0.57 -4.74 4.56
N LEU A 292 -1.57 -4.18 5.23
CA LEU A 292 -1.37 -3.01 6.07
C LEU A 292 -0.73 -3.44 7.39
N TYR A 293 0.32 -2.73 7.78
CA TYR A 293 1.05 -3.03 9.01
C TYR A 293 0.26 -2.57 10.25
N GLN A 294 0.03 -3.51 11.15
CA GLN A 294 -0.75 -3.36 12.38
C GLN A 294 0.09 -3.66 13.64
N GLY A 295 1.42 -3.71 13.49
CA GLY A 295 2.35 -4.16 14.52
C GLY A 295 2.33 -5.69 14.67
N ILE A 296 2.39 -6.17 15.91
CA ILE A 296 2.40 -7.61 16.22
C ILE A 296 1.12 -8.34 15.75
N GLU A 297 0.01 -7.63 15.61
CA GLU A 297 -1.28 -8.18 15.18
C GLU A 297 -1.44 -8.30 13.67
N THR A 298 -0.45 -7.86 12.88
CA THR A 298 -0.45 -8.08 11.43
C THR A 298 -0.56 -9.58 11.13
N PRO A 299 -1.44 -10.04 10.22
CA PRO A 299 -1.78 -11.46 10.08
C PRO A 299 -0.73 -12.30 9.32
N PHE A 300 0.54 -12.22 9.75
CA PHE A 300 1.63 -13.06 9.24
C PHE A 300 1.68 -14.39 9.98
N GLU A 301 1.62 -15.49 9.23
CA GLU A 301 1.53 -16.85 9.78
C GLU A 301 2.88 -17.42 10.20
N ASP A 302 3.96 -17.07 9.49
CA ASP A 302 5.33 -17.50 9.80
C ASP A 302 6.19 -16.29 10.15
N ARG A 303 6.46 -16.11 11.44
CA ARG A 303 7.36 -15.07 11.99
C ARG A 303 8.68 -15.62 12.49
N SER A 304 8.98 -16.90 12.21
CA SER A 304 10.15 -17.60 12.76
C SER A 304 11.49 -16.95 12.38
N LEU A 305 11.54 -16.26 11.23
CA LEU A 305 12.72 -15.57 10.72
C LEU A 305 12.71 -14.05 10.98
N GLY A 306 11.73 -13.54 11.74
CA GLY A 306 11.54 -12.11 12.01
C GLY A 306 10.55 -11.44 11.04
N LEU A 307 10.30 -10.14 11.28
CA LEU A 307 9.25 -9.38 10.58
C LEU A 307 9.48 -9.24 9.07
N GLY A 308 10.69 -8.86 8.65
CA GLY A 308 11.01 -8.71 7.23
C GLY A 308 10.75 -9.98 6.42
N PRO A 309 11.36 -11.13 6.80
CA PRO A 309 11.06 -12.42 6.17
C PRO A 309 9.59 -12.83 6.23
N ALA A 310 8.87 -12.54 7.33
CA ALA A 310 7.44 -12.85 7.45
C ALA A 310 6.60 -12.15 6.38
N VAL A 311 6.91 -10.88 6.06
CA VAL A 311 6.26 -10.12 4.99
C VAL A 311 6.45 -10.81 3.64
N ILE A 312 7.69 -11.16 3.31
CA ILE A 312 8.03 -11.79 2.03
C ILE A 312 7.31 -13.13 1.88
N LEU A 313 7.37 -13.98 2.91
CA LEU A 313 6.71 -15.29 2.89
C LEU A 313 5.18 -15.18 2.82
N HIS A 314 4.59 -14.17 3.46
CA HIS A 314 3.16 -13.94 3.40
C HIS A 314 2.71 -13.50 2.01
N LEU A 315 3.37 -12.49 1.42
CA LEU A 315 3.00 -11.95 0.11
C LEU A 315 3.40 -12.85 -1.05
N SER A 316 4.33 -13.80 -0.86
CA SER A 316 4.75 -14.75 -1.90
C SER A 316 3.83 -15.95 -2.06
N LYS A 317 2.82 -16.15 -1.19
CA LYS A 317 2.00 -17.37 -1.16
C LYS A 317 1.29 -17.72 -2.46
N THR A 318 0.86 -16.70 -3.18
CA THR A 318 0.11 -16.84 -4.43
C THR A 318 1.01 -16.79 -5.66
N ILE A 319 2.31 -16.56 -5.49
CA ILE A 319 3.27 -16.47 -6.58
C ILE A 319 3.61 -17.87 -7.10
N PRO A 320 3.55 -18.10 -8.43
CA PRO A 320 3.91 -19.38 -9.02
C PRO A 320 5.34 -19.77 -8.69
N LYS A 321 5.57 -21.07 -8.48
CA LYS A 321 6.93 -21.62 -8.38
C LYS A 321 7.74 -21.26 -9.63
N GLU A 322 9.06 -21.23 -9.48
CA GLU A 322 10.04 -20.81 -10.49
C GLU A 322 10.04 -19.30 -10.79
N SER A 323 9.17 -18.52 -10.13
CA SER A 323 9.22 -17.06 -10.18
C SER A 323 10.39 -16.50 -9.37
N VAL A 324 10.74 -15.24 -9.65
CA VAL A 324 11.81 -14.51 -8.95
C VAL A 324 11.24 -13.32 -8.20
N LEU A 325 11.56 -13.22 -6.91
CA LEU A 325 11.25 -12.08 -6.06
C LEU A 325 12.43 -11.12 -5.94
N PHE A 326 12.13 -9.82 -5.99
CA PHE A 326 13.07 -8.74 -5.73
C PHE A 326 12.60 -7.98 -4.49
N PHE A 327 13.49 -7.78 -3.53
CA PHE A 327 13.17 -7.04 -2.30
C PHE A 327 14.39 -6.32 -1.74
N ASP A 328 14.15 -5.36 -0.85
CA ASP A 328 15.15 -4.45 -0.31
C ASP A 328 16.03 -5.09 0.79
N ARG A 329 16.92 -4.27 1.37
CA ARG A 329 17.79 -4.68 2.48
C ARG A 329 17.08 -4.93 3.79
N TYR A 330 15.94 -4.28 4.04
CA TYR A 330 15.16 -4.48 5.26
C TYR A 330 14.67 -5.93 5.33
N PHE A 331 14.15 -6.48 4.22
CA PHE A 331 13.63 -7.85 4.16
C PHE A 331 14.73 -8.94 4.06
N THR A 332 15.85 -8.65 3.40
CA THR A 332 16.79 -9.69 2.96
C THR A 332 17.60 -10.33 4.09
N THR A 333 17.55 -11.66 4.19
CA THR A 333 18.39 -12.49 5.07
C THR A 333 18.74 -13.83 4.38
N VAL A 334 19.88 -14.44 4.72
CA VAL A 334 20.26 -15.76 4.16
C VAL A 334 19.23 -16.87 4.47
N PRO A 335 18.67 -16.97 5.71
CA PRO A 335 17.62 -17.93 6.00
C PRO A 335 16.36 -17.74 5.14
N LEU A 336 15.96 -16.49 4.86
CA LEU A 336 14.84 -16.22 3.95
C LEU A 336 15.11 -16.75 2.54
N MET A 337 16.31 -16.54 2.00
CA MET A 337 16.67 -17.04 0.66
C MET A 337 16.57 -18.57 0.60
N ASN A 338 16.98 -19.27 1.67
CA ASN A 338 16.84 -20.72 1.77
C ASN A 338 15.37 -21.15 1.78
N ARG A 339 14.55 -20.50 2.61
CA ARG A 339 13.12 -20.78 2.73
C ARG A 339 12.37 -20.58 1.40
N LEU A 340 12.72 -19.54 0.65
CA LEU A 340 12.16 -19.30 -0.68
C LEU A 340 12.57 -20.39 -1.66
N ASN A 341 13.85 -20.78 -1.69
CA ASN A 341 14.31 -21.89 -2.52
C ASN A 341 13.60 -23.22 -2.17
N GLU A 342 13.35 -23.51 -0.89
CA GLU A 342 12.62 -24.71 -0.45
C GLU A 342 11.18 -24.77 -0.99
N ILE A 343 10.49 -23.63 -1.09
CA ILE A 343 9.14 -23.55 -1.66
C ILE A 343 9.15 -23.38 -3.19
N GLY A 344 10.32 -23.37 -3.80
CA GLY A 344 10.51 -23.27 -5.26
C GLY A 344 10.40 -21.85 -5.79
N ILE A 345 10.68 -20.83 -4.98
CA ILE A 345 10.71 -19.41 -5.40
C ILE A 345 12.15 -18.92 -5.35
N TYR A 346 12.62 -18.31 -6.42
CA TYR A 346 13.94 -17.67 -6.46
C TYR A 346 13.85 -16.22 -5.95
N ALA A 347 14.98 -15.66 -5.54
CA ALA A 347 15.01 -14.29 -5.07
C ALA A 347 16.35 -13.59 -5.31
N THR A 348 16.29 -12.26 -5.36
CA THR A 348 17.45 -11.36 -5.34
C THR A 348 17.16 -10.17 -4.44
N GLY A 349 18.07 -9.87 -3.52
CA GLY A 349 17.91 -8.73 -2.63
C GLY A 349 19.25 -8.11 -2.26
N THR A 350 19.24 -6.79 -2.01
CA THR A 350 20.37 -6.14 -1.32
C THR A 350 20.43 -6.66 0.12
N ILE A 351 21.62 -6.84 0.69
CA ILE A 351 21.75 -7.38 2.06
C ILE A 351 22.72 -6.54 2.88
N MET A 352 22.42 -6.38 4.18
CA MET A 352 23.38 -5.81 5.13
C MET A 352 24.54 -6.78 5.35
N GLN A 353 25.78 -6.30 5.30
CA GLN A 353 26.97 -7.17 5.37
C GLN A 353 27.04 -7.98 6.67
N ASN A 354 26.53 -7.47 7.79
CA ASN A 354 26.46 -8.18 9.07
C ASN A 354 25.50 -9.40 9.05
N ARG A 355 24.58 -9.48 8.08
CA ARG A 355 23.67 -10.62 7.89
C ARG A 355 24.30 -11.75 7.05
N LEU A 356 25.49 -11.54 6.48
CA LEU A 356 26.28 -12.54 5.77
C LEU A 356 27.34 -13.14 6.69
N LYS A 357 27.00 -14.23 7.37
CA LYS A 357 27.96 -15.00 8.17
C LYS A 357 28.89 -15.77 7.23
N ASN A 358 30.19 -15.80 7.56
CA ASN A 358 31.21 -16.58 6.86
C ASN A 358 31.51 -16.16 5.41
N VAL A 359 31.10 -14.95 5.00
CA VAL A 359 31.52 -14.31 3.74
C VAL A 359 32.30 -13.05 4.08
N HIS A 360 33.56 -13.00 3.65
CA HIS A 360 34.46 -11.90 3.95
C HIS A 360 34.86 -11.17 2.67
N PHE A 361 34.09 -10.13 2.35
CA PHE A 361 34.46 -9.20 1.28
C PHE A 361 35.62 -8.31 1.69
N SER A 362 36.38 -7.84 0.69
CA SER A 362 37.35 -6.77 0.86
C SER A 362 36.71 -5.50 1.42
N ASN A 363 37.56 -4.66 2.02
CA ASN A 363 37.17 -3.33 2.50
C ASN A 363 36.77 -2.42 1.33
N ASP A 364 35.69 -1.65 1.48
CA ASP A 364 35.15 -0.71 0.47
C ASP A 364 36.18 0.23 -0.15
N LYS A 365 37.21 0.59 0.62
CA LYS A 365 38.31 1.46 0.16
C LYS A 365 39.18 0.79 -0.92
N LYS A 366 39.25 -0.54 -0.95
CA LYS A 366 40.04 -1.32 -1.91
C LYS A 366 39.34 -1.51 -3.25
N PHE A 367 38.02 -1.37 -3.29
CA PHE A 367 37.28 -1.51 -4.53
C PHE A 367 37.49 -0.27 -5.40
N GLU A 368 37.81 -0.48 -6.67
CA GLU A 368 37.66 0.55 -7.70
C GLU A 368 36.23 0.52 -8.24
N ARG A 369 35.79 1.63 -8.85
CA ARG A 369 34.43 1.70 -9.41
C ARG A 369 34.28 0.71 -10.56
N GLY A 370 33.22 -0.09 -10.53
CA GLY A 370 32.96 -1.17 -11.48
C GLY A 370 33.52 -2.53 -11.06
N VAL A 371 34.35 -2.60 -10.02
CA VAL A 371 34.89 -3.86 -9.51
C VAL A 371 33.86 -4.56 -8.62
N TRP A 372 33.84 -5.90 -8.68
CA TRP A 372 33.06 -6.73 -7.78
C TRP A 372 33.87 -7.90 -7.21
N GLU A 373 33.36 -8.45 -6.12
CA GLU A 373 33.73 -9.77 -5.59
C GLU A 373 32.46 -10.62 -5.54
N GLU A 374 32.58 -11.89 -5.94
CA GLU A 374 31.49 -12.87 -5.91
C GLU A 374 31.90 -14.09 -5.10
N PHE A 375 31.05 -14.47 -4.15
CA PHE A 375 31.19 -15.68 -3.35
C PHE A 375 29.97 -16.55 -3.58
N THR A 376 30.21 -17.79 -3.98
CA THR A 376 29.17 -18.78 -4.20
C THR A 376 29.18 -19.80 -3.07
N ARG A 377 27.99 -20.16 -2.59
CA ARG A 377 27.83 -21.18 -1.56
C ARG A 377 28.10 -22.56 -2.15
N ALA A 378 28.71 -23.46 -1.38
CA ALA A 378 29.16 -24.77 -1.88
C ALA A 378 28.05 -25.65 -2.49
N ASP A 379 26.79 -25.45 -2.11
CA ASP A 379 25.63 -26.14 -2.70
C ASP A 379 25.18 -25.56 -4.05
N GLN A 380 25.82 -24.50 -4.55
CA GLN A 380 25.48 -23.79 -5.79
C GLN A 380 24.03 -23.28 -5.83
N LYS A 381 23.44 -22.95 -4.65
CA LYS A 381 22.05 -22.43 -4.58
C LYS A 381 21.95 -20.95 -4.20
N LEU A 382 23.05 -20.33 -3.81
CA LEU A 382 23.09 -18.95 -3.32
C LEU A 382 24.44 -18.32 -3.66
N THR A 383 24.41 -17.10 -4.15
CA THR A 383 25.59 -16.25 -4.36
C THR A 383 25.48 -14.96 -3.56
N ALA A 384 26.62 -14.44 -3.12
CA ALA A 384 26.77 -13.15 -2.47
C ALA A 384 27.76 -12.31 -3.29
N ILE A 385 27.33 -11.12 -3.71
CA ILE A 385 28.10 -10.24 -4.59
C ILE A 385 28.24 -8.89 -3.94
N LYS A 386 29.45 -8.34 -3.94
CA LYS A 386 29.72 -6.95 -3.54
C LYS A 386 30.28 -6.20 -4.73
N TRP A 387 29.61 -5.13 -5.14
CA TRP A 387 29.99 -4.31 -6.29
C TRP A 387 30.08 -2.84 -5.90
N LYS A 388 31.03 -2.11 -6.48
CA LYS A 388 31.19 -0.67 -6.22
C LYS A 388 30.75 0.17 -7.40
N ASP A 389 29.70 0.97 -7.21
CA ASP A 389 29.42 2.12 -8.05
C ASP A 389 30.04 3.39 -7.45
N SER A 390 29.21 4.31 -6.97
CA SER A 390 29.67 5.43 -6.13
C SER A 390 29.95 4.98 -4.69
N LYS A 391 29.21 3.97 -4.20
CA LYS A 391 29.42 3.27 -2.94
C LYS A 391 29.35 1.75 -3.20
N CYS A 392 29.89 0.96 -2.28
CA CYS A 392 29.73 -0.49 -2.32
C CYS A 392 28.29 -0.88 -2.00
N VAL A 393 27.81 -1.90 -2.72
CA VAL A 393 26.51 -2.50 -2.54
C VAL A 393 26.72 -4.00 -2.43
N THR A 394 26.08 -4.62 -1.44
CA THR A 394 26.13 -6.06 -1.25
C THR A 394 24.76 -6.65 -1.56
N MET A 395 24.75 -7.74 -2.31
CA MET A 395 23.55 -8.44 -2.75
C MET A 395 23.68 -9.94 -2.51
N VAL A 396 22.54 -10.60 -2.33
CA VAL A 396 22.42 -12.05 -2.42
C VAL A 396 21.41 -12.42 -3.48
N SER A 397 21.68 -13.51 -4.19
CA SER A 397 20.76 -14.03 -5.21
C SER A 397 20.77 -15.55 -5.22
N THR A 398 19.60 -16.14 -5.46
CA THR A 398 19.47 -17.58 -5.75
C THR A 398 19.28 -17.86 -7.24
N THR A 399 19.32 -16.83 -8.10
CA THR A 399 19.10 -16.95 -9.54
C THR A 399 20.23 -16.34 -10.37
N THR A 400 20.64 -15.09 -10.14
CA THR A 400 21.54 -14.37 -11.04
C THR A 400 22.88 -14.09 -10.36
N GLY A 401 23.97 -14.49 -11.01
CA GLY A 401 25.35 -14.22 -10.58
C GLY A 401 25.91 -12.90 -11.11
N ALA A 402 27.23 -12.75 -11.07
CA ALA A 402 27.87 -11.56 -11.62
C ALA A 402 27.93 -11.53 -13.14
N GLU A 403 28.08 -12.69 -13.78
CA GLU A 403 28.21 -12.83 -15.23
C GLU A 403 26.90 -13.25 -15.92
N PRO A 404 26.67 -12.88 -17.19
CA PRO A 404 27.48 -11.96 -17.99
C PRO A 404 27.28 -10.50 -17.56
N HIS A 405 28.36 -9.84 -17.16
CA HIS A 405 28.31 -8.44 -16.75
C HIS A 405 28.02 -7.53 -17.95
N GLN A 406 27.47 -6.36 -17.67
CA GLN A 406 27.13 -5.35 -18.69
C GLN A 406 27.90 -4.06 -18.44
N ILE A 407 28.14 -3.30 -19.50
CA ILE A 407 28.68 -1.94 -19.39
C ILE A 407 27.52 -0.97 -19.24
N VAL A 408 27.45 -0.26 -18.12
CA VAL A 408 26.44 0.78 -17.88
C VAL A 408 27.09 2.17 -17.88
N LYS A 409 26.39 3.15 -18.46
CA LYS A 409 26.82 4.55 -18.40
C LYS A 409 26.46 5.15 -17.05
N ARG A 410 27.43 5.76 -16.38
CA ARG A 410 27.24 6.42 -15.10
C ARG A 410 27.92 7.77 -15.06
N TRP A 411 27.29 8.75 -14.42
CA TRP A 411 27.93 10.02 -14.14
C TRP A 411 29.08 9.86 -13.13
N SER A 412 30.23 10.44 -13.43
CA SER A 412 31.37 10.57 -12.51
C SER A 412 31.43 12.01 -12.01
N LYS A 413 31.20 12.23 -10.71
CA LYS A 413 31.32 13.58 -10.12
C LYS A 413 32.77 14.08 -10.17
N THR A 414 33.74 13.18 -10.00
CA THR A 414 35.17 13.49 -10.01
C THR A 414 35.65 13.94 -11.37
N GLU A 415 35.14 13.30 -12.44
CA GLU A 415 35.54 13.59 -13.82
C GLU A 415 34.56 14.51 -14.56
N ASN A 416 33.43 14.85 -13.92
CA ASN A 416 32.35 15.68 -14.47
C ASN A 416 31.87 15.22 -15.87
N LYS A 417 31.81 13.90 -16.10
CA LYS A 417 31.39 13.28 -17.36
C LYS A 417 30.73 11.93 -17.12
N GLU A 418 30.06 11.41 -18.15
CA GLU A 418 29.63 10.02 -18.17
C GLU A 418 30.81 9.08 -18.43
N ILE A 419 30.89 8.01 -17.63
CA ILE A 419 31.88 6.93 -17.77
C ILE A 419 31.17 5.60 -17.95
N ASN A 420 31.86 4.67 -18.60
CA ASN A 420 31.44 3.29 -18.76
C ASN A 420 31.89 2.47 -17.55
N VAL A 421 30.96 1.83 -16.86
CA VAL A 421 31.22 1.06 -15.63
C VAL A 421 30.77 -0.38 -15.85
N PRO A 422 31.65 -1.39 -15.71
CA PRO A 422 31.24 -2.78 -15.62
C PRO A 422 30.28 -3.01 -14.46
N CYS A 423 29.16 -3.68 -14.73
CA CYS A 423 28.06 -3.88 -13.82
C CYS A 423 27.63 -5.35 -13.83
N PRO A 424 27.71 -6.06 -12.70
CA PRO A 424 27.26 -7.43 -12.58
C PRO A 424 25.82 -7.64 -13.05
N ALA A 425 25.54 -8.79 -13.67
CA ALA A 425 24.21 -9.16 -14.15
C ALA A 425 23.14 -9.08 -13.05
N VAL A 426 23.46 -9.53 -11.83
CA VAL A 426 22.58 -9.43 -10.66
C VAL A 426 22.13 -8.00 -10.37
N VAL A 427 23.03 -7.02 -10.51
CA VAL A 427 22.76 -5.61 -10.22
C VAL A 427 21.86 -5.03 -11.31
N VAL A 428 22.11 -5.39 -12.57
CA VAL A 428 21.26 -4.97 -13.70
C VAL A 428 19.85 -5.54 -13.55
N SER A 429 19.76 -6.85 -13.25
CA SER A 429 18.48 -7.53 -13.02
C SER A 429 17.71 -6.90 -11.87
N TYR A 430 18.36 -6.66 -10.73
CA TYR A 430 17.70 -6.06 -9.57
C TYR A 430 17.17 -4.65 -9.86
N ASN A 431 18.00 -3.76 -10.42
CA ASN A 431 17.58 -2.40 -10.73
C ASN A 431 16.42 -2.34 -11.73
N LYS A 432 16.33 -3.32 -12.64
CA LYS A 432 15.23 -3.41 -13.60
C LYS A 432 13.91 -3.83 -12.95
N ASN A 433 13.97 -4.69 -11.92
CA ASN A 433 12.79 -5.41 -11.43
C ASN A 433 12.29 -4.97 -10.04
N MET A 434 13.11 -4.32 -9.21
CA MET A 434 12.74 -3.89 -7.84
C MET A 434 11.75 -2.72 -7.81
N GLY A 435 11.72 -1.86 -8.84
CA GLY A 435 11.02 -0.57 -8.80
C GLY A 435 9.49 -0.61 -8.96
N GLY A 436 8.84 -1.78 -8.90
CA GLY A 436 7.40 -1.90 -9.16
C GLY A 436 6.54 -1.13 -8.15
N VAL A 437 6.86 -1.23 -6.85
CA VAL A 437 6.14 -0.50 -5.79
C VAL A 437 6.32 1.01 -5.94
N ASP A 438 7.52 1.48 -6.29
CA ASP A 438 7.78 2.89 -6.54
C ASP A 438 7.03 3.43 -7.77
N LEU A 439 6.89 2.63 -8.83
CA LEU A 439 6.07 2.98 -9.99
C LEU A 439 4.59 3.13 -9.63
N CYS A 440 4.04 2.19 -8.83
CA CYS A 440 2.67 2.30 -8.31
C CYS A 440 2.50 3.59 -7.48
N ASN A 441 3.44 3.87 -6.57
CA ASN A 441 3.45 5.09 -5.76
C ASN A 441 3.46 6.35 -6.63
N GLN A 442 4.29 6.37 -7.67
CA GLN A 442 4.37 7.49 -8.60
C GLN A 442 3.04 7.70 -9.36
N GLN A 443 2.41 6.62 -9.82
CA GLN A 443 1.13 6.67 -10.54
C GLN A 443 0.00 7.19 -9.66
N ILE A 444 -0.08 6.73 -8.40
CA ILE A 444 -1.05 7.25 -7.43
C ILE A 444 -0.77 8.74 -7.14
N GLU A 445 0.49 9.11 -6.91
CA GLU A 445 0.87 10.48 -6.55
C GLU A 445 0.61 11.49 -7.67
N ALA A 446 0.75 11.08 -8.95
CA ALA A 446 0.51 11.93 -10.11
C ALA A 446 -0.88 12.61 -10.08
N TYR A 447 -1.92 11.87 -9.67
CA TYR A 447 -3.31 12.34 -9.62
C TYR A 447 -3.94 12.17 -8.23
N ARG A 448 -3.12 12.18 -7.17
CA ARG A 448 -3.60 12.08 -5.79
C ARG A 448 -4.45 13.30 -5.44
N THR A 449 -5.64 13.04 -4.91
CA THR A 449 -6.50 14.11 -4.40
C THR A 449 -6.02 14.53 -3.03
N TRP A 450 -5.56 15.79 -2.95
CA TRP A 450 -5.15 16.37 -1.69
C TRP A 450 -6.34 17.03 -1.02
N PHE A 451 -6.50 16.77 0.28
CA PHE A 451 -7.47 17.46 1.14
C PHE A 451 -7.02 17.35 2.59
N LYS A 452 -7.28 18.36 3.43
CA LYS A 452 -7.10 18.22 4.88
C LYS A 452 -8.21 17.32 5.43
N SER A 453 -7.84 16.36 6.28
CA SER A 453 -8.80 15.57 7.06
C SER A 453 -8.13 15.09 8.35
N LYS A 454 -8.85 15.17 9.46
CA LYS A 454 -8.45 14.60 10.76
C LYS A 454 -8.83 13.12 10.85
N LYS A 455 -9.67 12.63 9.93
CA LYS A 455 -10.21 11.28 9.89
C LYS A 455 -9.33 10.35 9.05
N TRP A 456 -8.52 9.53 9.72
CA TRP A 456 -7.61 8.59 9.04
C TRP A 456 -8.33 7.60 8.13
N THR A 457 -9.57 7.20 8.46
CA THR A 457 -10.36 6.25 7.66
C THR A 457 -10.69 6.79 6.28
N VAL A 458 -11.01 8.08 6.15
CA VAL A 458 -11.26 8.72 4.85
C VAL A 458 -9.97 8.77 4.03
N LYS A 459 -8.83 9.06 4.66
CA LYS A 459 -7.53 9.07 3.98
C LYS A 459 -7.12 7.70 3.44
N VAL A 460 -7.32 6.66 4.25
CA VAL A 460 -7.09 5.28 3.82
C VAL A 460 -8.07 4.89 2.70
N ALA A 461 -9.35 5.26 2.83
CA ALA A 461 -10.34 4.94 1.81
C ALA A 461 -10.00 5.56 0.45
N ILE A 462 -9.71 6.87 0.40
CA ILE A 462 -9.33 7.54 -0.85
C ILE A 462 -8.05 6.95 -1.44
N HIS A 463 -7.07 6.57 -0.60
CA HIS A 463 -5.86 5.91 -1.08
C HIS A 463 -6.16 4.59 -1.82
N PHE A 464 -7.02 3.73 -1.25
CA PHE A 464 -7.36 2.46 -1.89
C PHE A 464 -8.29 2.61 -3.09
N ILE A 465 -9.12 3.66 -3.15
CA ILE A 465 -9.88 4.02 -4.36
C ILE A 465 -8.92 4.48 -5.48
N ASP A 466 -7.93 5.31 -5.16
CA ASP A 466 -6.90 5.69 -6.13
C ASP A 466 -6.08 4.47 -6.59
N LEU A 467 -5.71 3.56 -5.68
CA LEU A 467 -5.03 2.31 -6.00
C LEU A 467 -5.89 1.45 -6.94
N ALA A 468 -7.18 1.30 -6.67
CA ALA A 468 -8.11 0.57 -7.53
C ALA A 468 -8.15 1.14 -8.96
N ILE A 469 -8.23 2.46 -9.11
CA ILE A 469 -8.21 3.11 -10.43
C ILE A 469 -6.87 2.88 -11.16
N VAL A 470 -5.75 3.02 -10.44
CA VAL A 470 -4.42 2.80 -11.02
C VAL A 470 -4.24 1.36 -11.46
N ASN A 471 -4.65 0.39 -10.63
CA ASN A 471 -4.52 -1.03 -10.96
C ASN A 471 -5.45 -1.43 -12.11
N ALA A 472 -6.68 -0.91 -12.14
CA ALA A 472 -7.61 -1.07 -13.26
C ALA A 472 -7.04 -0.50 -14.57
N TRP A 473 -6.39 0.66 -14.53
CA TRP A 473 -5.70 1.23 -15.69
C TRP A 473 -4.53 0.35 -16.15
N MET A 474 -3.78 -0.24 -15.22
CA MET A 474 -2.68 -1.15 -15.54
C MET A 474 -3.19 -2.41 -16.26
N GLU A 475 -4.27 -3.03 -15.77
CA GLU A 475 -4.92 -4.14 -16.45
C GLU A 475 -5.43 -3.76 -17.86
N TYR A 476 -6.13 -2.63 -17.98
CA TYR A 476 -6.58 -2.10 -19.27
C TYR A 476 -5.42 -1.92 -20.25
N LYS A 477 -4.32 -1.35 -19.78
CA LYS A 477 -3.12 -1.11 -20.60
C LYS A 477 -2.45 -2.41 -21.02
N GLU A 478 -2.40 -3.41 -20.14
CA GLU A 478 -1.88 -4.74 -20.46
C GLU A 478 -2.75 -5.42 -21.53
N ASP A 479 -4.07 -5.41 -21.37
CA ASP A 479 -4.99 -6.01 -22.33
C ASP A 479 -4.97 -5.29 -23.68
N ALA A 480 -4.96 -3.96 -23.68
CA ALA A 480 -4.80 -3.16 -24.90
C ALA A 480 -3.48 -3.47 -25.62
N THR A 481 -2.40 -3.71 -24.86
CA THR A 481 -1.10 -4.10 -25.41
C THR A 481 -1.14 -5.51 -26.00
N LYS A 482 -1.79 -6.47 -25.33
CA LYS A 482 -2.00 -7.84 -25.82
C LYS A 482 -2.80 -7.86 -27.12
N MET A 483 -3.80 -6.97 -27.23
CA MET A 483 -4.59 -6.77 -28.45
C MET A 483 -3.85 -5.96 -29.54
N GLN A 484 -2.59 -5.61 -29.32
CA GLN A 484 -1.76 -4.85 -30.26
C GLN A 484 -2.37 -3.49 -30.66
N ILE A 485 -3.13 -2.87 -29.75
CA ILE A 485 -3.68 -1.54 -29.98
C ILE A 485 -2.51 -0.56 -30.12
N PRO A 486 -2.51 0.32 -31.15
CA PRO A 486 -1.45 1.31 -31.30
C PRO A 486 -1.30 2.15 -30.03
N LYS A 487 -0.08 2.36 -29.54
CA LYS A 487 0.18 3.08 -28.27
C LYS A 487 -0.54 4.42 -28.15
N LYS A 488 -0.69 5.16 -29.25
CA LYS A 488 -1.42 6.44 -29.32
C LYS A 488 -2.93 6.34 -29.06
N ASN A 489 -3.50 5.14 -29.18
CA ASN A 489 -4.91 4.85 -28.94
C ASN A 489 -5.13 4.20 -27.56
N ILE A 490 -4.06 3.85 -26.84
CA ILE A 490 -4.14 3.36 -25.48
C ILE A 490 -4.21 4.58 -24.56
N LYS A 491 -5.27 4.64 -23.75
CA LYS A 491 -5.47 5.75 -22.81
C LYS A 491 -4.34 5.81 -21.80
N ASP A 492 -3.78 7.00 -21.61
CA ASP A 492 -2.91 7.24 -20.46
C ASP A 492 -3.73 7.26 -19.15
N LEU A 493 -3.02 7.30 -18.02
CA LEU A 493 -3.68 7.25 -16.70
C LEU A 493 -4.63 8.44 -16.49
N MET A 494 -4.30 9.62 -17.03
CA MET A 494 -5.15 10.81 -16.89
C MET A 494 -6.45 10.63 -17.63
N GLU A 495 -6.38 10.26 -18.91
CA GLU A 495 -7.55 10.05 -19.76
C GLU A 495 -8.42 8.92 -19.21
N PHE A 496 -7.80 7.82 -18.75
CA PHE A 496 -8.51 6.73 -18.09
C PHE A 496 -9.26 7.23 -16.85
N LYS A 497 -8.59 7.94 -15.92
CA LYS A 497 -9.20 8.47 -14.70
C LYS A 497 -10.30 9.50 -14.98
N ILE A 498 -10.15 10.35 -16.02
CA ILE A 498 -11.20 11.28 -16.47
C ILE A 498 -12.46 10.53 -16.91
N ASN A 499 -12.32 9.42 -17.65
CA ASN A 499 -13.47 8.64 -18.10
C ASN A 499 -14.23 8.05 -16.91
N ILE A 500 -13.53 7.46 -15.94
CA ILE A 500 -14.13 6.95 -14.70
C ILE A 500 -14.84 8.08 -13.95
N ALA A 501 -14.17 9.23 -13.78
CA ALA A 501 -14.74 10.36 -13.05
C ALA A 501 -16.02 10.88 -13.71
N LYS A 502 -16.04 11.03 -15.04
CA LYS A 502 -17.22 11.48 -15.79
C LYS A 502 -18.38 10.51 -15.65
N GLU A 503 -18.11 9.21 -15.76
CA GLU A 503 -19.13 8.18 -15.65
C GLU A 503 -19.78 8.20 -14.26
N TRP A 504 -18.98 8.20 -13.20
CA TRP A 504 -19.47 8.33 -11.83
C TRP A 504 -20.22 9.65 -11.58
N LEU A 505 -19.73 10.79 -12.07
CA LEU A 505 -20.40 12.09 -11.93
C LEU A 505 -21.73 12.16 -12.68
N SER A 506 -21.90 11.40 -13.77
CA SER A 506 -23.14 11.35 -14.55
C SER A 506 -24.23 10.44 -13.94
N THR A 507 -23.92 9.76 -12.84
CA THR A 507 -24.86 8.83 -12.19
C THR A 507 -26.07 9.60 -11.64
N PRO A 508 -27.31 9.20 -11.97
CA PRO A 508 -28.51 9.94 -11.56
C PRO A 508 -28.74 9.86 -10.04
N ILE A 509 -28.85 11.02 -9.39
CA ILE A 509 -29.24 11.12 -7.97
C ILE A 509 -30.75 11.36 -7.92
N ASN A 510 -31.53 10.34 -7.56
CA ASN A 510 -32.99 10.48 -7.42
C ASN A 510 -33.31 11.35 -6.20
N ASN A 511 -33.52 12.65 -6.42
CA ASN A 511 -33.93 13.63 -5.41
C ASN A 511 -35.41 13.52 -4.98
N LYS A 512 -36.06 12.35 -5.11
CA LYS A 512 -37.42 12.18 -4.59
C LYS A 512 -37.37 12.13 -3.06
N ARG A 513 -37.44 13.31 -2.43
CA ARG A 513 -37.98 13.44 -1.08
C ARG A 513 -39.39 12.82 -1.13
N PRO A 514 -39.73 11.86 -0.25
CA PRO A 514 -41.13 11.56 -0.01
C PRO A 514 -41.77 12.87 0.47
N ASN A 515 -42.83 13.33 -0.19
CA ASN A 515 -43.60 14.47 0.29
C ASN A 515 -44.08 14.13 1.71
N GLU A 516 -43.74 14.95 2.69
CA GLU A 516 -44.21 14.81 4.09
C GLU A 516 -45.66 15.30 4.27
N ASP A 517 -46.38 15.62 3.18
CA ASP A 517 -47.71 16.26 3.23
C ASP A 517 -48.90 15.33 2.93
N GLU A 518 -48.77 14.00 3.09
CA GLU A 518 -49.90 13.07 2.91
C GLU A 518 -50.28 12.26 4.17
N ASN A 519 -50.00 12.79 5.37
CA ASN A 519 -50.57 12.25 6.61
C ASN A 519 -51.15 13.37 7.50
N SER A 520 -52.11 14.12 6.96
CA SER A 520 -53.17 14.73 7.79
C SER A 520 -54.43 13.88 7.65
N ILE A 521 -54.51 12.79 8.40
CA ILE A 521 -55.76 12.07 8.61
C ILE A 521 -56.61 12.94 9.55
N ASP A 522 -57.72 13.39 9.00
CA ASP A 522 -58.77 14.16 9.66
C ASP A 522 -59.23 13.47 10.95
N ALA A 523 -59.06 14.16 12.08
CA ALA A 523 -59.62 13.75 13.35
C ALA A 523 -61.03 14.33 13.45
N ASN A 524 -62.05 13.56 13.08
CA ASN A 524 -63.44 13.80 13.46
C ASN A 524 -64.27 12.50 13.34
N GLU A 525 -64.26 11.67 14.40
CA GLU A 525 -65.36 10.76 14.67
C GLU A 525 -65.78 10.89 16.15
N GLU A 526 -67.02 11.30 16.36
CA GLU A 526 -67.71 11.36 17.65
C GLU A 526 -67.89 9.97 18.28
N PRO A 527 -67.90 9.85 19.62
CA PRO A 527 -68.10 8.56 20.28
C PRO A 527 -69.57 8.13 20.28
N PRO A 528 -69.88 6.81 20.18
CA PRO A 528 -71.25 6.34 20.14
C PRO A 528 -71.91 6.37 21.53
N ASN A 529 -73.17 6.83 21.54
CA ASN A 529 -74.06 6.83 22.69
C ASN A 529 -74.37 5.41 23.18
N LYS A 530 -74.37 5.26 24.51
CA LYS A 530 -74.89 4.09 25.24
C LYS A 530 -76.42 4.03 25.10
N VAL A 531 -76.94 2.88 24.68
CA VAL A 531 -78.24 2.33 25.12
C VAL A 531 -78.05 0.84 25.35
#